data_AF-A0A973IAA9-F1
#
_entry.id   AF-A0A973IAA9-F1
#
_cell.length_a   1.000
_cell.length_b   1.000
_cell.length_c   1.000
_cell.angle_alpha   90.00
_cell.angle_beta   90.00
_cell.angle_gamma   90.00
#
_symmetry.space_group_name_H-M   'P 1'
#
loop_
_entity.id
_entity.type
_entity.pdbx_description
1 polymer ?
#
loop_
_entity_poly.entity_id
_entity_poly.type
_entity_poly.pdbx_seq_one_letter_code
_entity_poly.pdbx_strand_id
1 'polypeptide(L)'
;MIEALGLEAEADMARTKLVESFPDRTRGYAERSMDRFRLVGTNPTDDPRIAALAGAIQKQSVVRLRFCTPNEQSIHPTHMELRDGQWKVWDALSDGWIEMCDWGRVNISRKAFSSR
;
A
#
# COMPACT_ATOMS: atom_id res chain seq x y z
N MET A 1 9.52 -4.92 5.59
CA MET A 1 10.92 -4.38 5.55
C MET A 1 11.95 -5.51 5.54
N ILE A 2 11.92 -6.45 6.49
CA ILE A 2 12.80 -7.66 6.44
C ILE A 2 12.46 -8.55 5.22
N GLU A 3 11.16 -8.74 4.95
CA GLU A 3 10.67 -9.49 3.77
C GLU A 3 11.11 -8.86 2.43
N ALA A 4 11.01 -7.53 2.33
CA ALA A 4 11.45 -6.80 1.14
C ALA A 4 12.98 -6.87 0.90
N LEU A 5 13.76 -7.32 1.89
CA LEU A 5 15.21 -7.51 1.79
C LEU A 5 15.60 -8.97 1.57
N GLY A 6 14.64 -9.91 1.58
CA GLY A 6 14.89 -11.36 1.43
C GLY A 6 15.68 -11.96 2.59
N LEU A 7 15.54 -11.40 3.80
CA LEU A 7 16.30 -11.77 5.00
C LEU A 7 15.43 -12.46 6.07
N GLU A 8 14.32 -13.06 5.68
CA GLU A 8 13.38 -13.66 6.64
C GLU A 8 14.03 -14.81 7.42
N ALA A 9 14.80 -15.65 6.73
CA ALA A 9 15.49 -16.79 7.34
C ALA A 9 16.53 -16.34 8.38
N GLU A 10 17.33 -15.32 8.07
CA GLU A 10 18.33 -14.75 8.96
C GLU A 10 17.68 -14.08 10.17
N ALA A 11 16.56 -13.38 9.95
CA ALA A 11 15.81 -12.75 11.04
C ALA A 11 15.19 -13.79 11.99
N ASP A 12 14.69 -14.90 11.45
CA ASP A 12 14.14 -16.00 12.24
C ASP A 12 15.24 -16.73 13.04
N MET A 13 16.42 -16.95 12.43
CA MET A 13 17.57 -17.49 13.13
C MET A 13 18.06 -16.55 14.24
N ALA A 14 18.20 -15.26 13.97
CA ALA A 14 18.63 -14.26 14.95
C ALA A 14 17.66 -14.20 16.13
N ARG A 15 16.36 -14.24 15.86
CA ARG A 15 15.31 -14.27 16.89
C ARG A 15 15.42 -15.53 17.75
N THR A 16 15.61 -16.69 17.12
CA THR A 16 15.76 -17.97 17.81
C THR A 16 17.00 -17.94 18.72
N LYS A 17 18.14 -17.47 18.20
CA LYS A 17 19.40 -17.35 18.96
C LYS A 17 19.29 -16.36 20.12
N LEU A 18 18.56 -15.26 19.94
CA LEU A 18 18.29 -14.30 21.00
C LEU A 18 17.50 -14.95 22.14
N VAL A 19 16.44 -15.71 21.83
CA VAL A 19 15.64 -16.42 22.84
C VAL A 19 16.45 -17.51 23.53
N GLU A 20 17.27 -18.26 22.78
CA GLU A 20 18.19 -19.26 23.33
C GLU A 20 19.18 -18.67 24.34
N SER A 21 19.66 -17.44 24.10
CA SER A 21 20.62 -16.75 24.97
C SER A 21 20.06 -16.38 26.36
N PHE A 22 18.74 -16.43 26.56
CA PHE A 22 18.14 -16.12 27.84
C PHE A 22 18.30 -17.25 28.87
N PRO A 23 18.41 -16.90 30.17
CA PRO A 23 18.31 -17.90 31.25
C PRO A 23 16.96 -18.64 31.22
N ASP A 24 16.93 -19.89 31.66
CA ASP A 24 15.79 -20.82 31.48
C ASP A 24 14.42 -20.21 31.86
N ARG A 25 14.35 -19.51 33.00
CA ARG A 25 13.11 -18.86 33.45
C ARG A 25 12.64 -17.77 32.49
N THR A 26 13.57 -16.98 31.97
CA THR A 26 13.30 -15.89 31.02
C THR A 26 12.99 -16.45 29.64
N ARG A 27 13.70 -17.49 29.20
CA ARG A 27 13.43 -18.22 27.96
C ARG A 27 11.99 -18.73 27.93
N GLY A 28 11.57 -19.46 28.96
CA GLY A 28 10.19 -19.96 29.06
C GLY A 28 9.13 -18.85 29.17
N TYR A 29 9.48 -17.66 29.67
CA TYR A 29 8.56 -16.51 29.63
C TYR A 29 8.46 -15.90 28.24
N ALA A 30 9.59 -15.77 27.54
CA ALA A 30 9.66 -15.25 26.18
C ALA A 30 8.89 -16.16 25.21
N GLU A 31 9.13 -17.47 25.23
CA GLU A 31 8.42 -18.45 24.40
C GLU A 31 6.91 -18.38 24.58
N ARG A 32 6.43 -18.39 25.84
CA ARG A 32 4.99 -18.26 26.15
C ARG A 32 4.38 -16.93 25.70
N SER A 33 5.16 -15.86 25.70
CA SER A 33 4.70 -14.55 25.25
C SER A 33 4.64 -14.46 23.73
N MET A 34 5.63 -15.04 23.03
CA MET A 34 5.69 -15.10 21.57
C MET A 34 4.58 -15.98 20.99
N ASP A 35 4.23 -17.08 21.67
CA ASP A 35 3.10 -17.93 21.31
C ASP A 35 1.75 -17.19 21.49
N ARG A 36 1.61 -16.47 22.61
CA ARG A 36 0.37 -15.74 22.94
C ARG A 36 0.13 -14.52 22.08
N PHE A 37 1.18 -13.79 21.73
CA PHE A 37 1.09 -12.52 20.99
C PHE A 37 1.70 -12.70 19.59
N ARG A 38 0.99 -13.46 18.75
CA ARG A 38 1.35 -13.59 17.34
C ARG A 38 0.83 -12.38 16.56
N LEU A 39 1.72 -11.41 16.31
CA LEU A 39 1.46 -10.33 15.36
C LEU A 39 1.50 -10.91 13.94
N VAL A 40 0.35 -11.30 13.42
CA VAL A 40 0.20 -11.56 11.99
C VAL A 40 0.15 -10.20 11.31
N GLY A 41 1.27 -9.80 10.72
CA GLY A 41 1.28 -8.67 9.80
C GLY A 41 0.32 -9.03 8.67
N THR A 42 -0.91 -8.52 8.74
CA THR A 42 -1.81 -8.55 7.60
C THR A 42 -1.20 -7.54 6.66
N ASN A 43 -0.39 -8.01 5.70
CA ASN A 43 0.01 -7.18 4.59
C ASN A 43 -1.29 -6.96 3.81
N PRO A 44 -1.94 -5.79 3.89
CA PRO A 44 -3.17 -5.58 3.13
C PRO A 44 -2.81 -5.85 1.67
N THR A 45 -3.66 -6.59 0.97
CA THR A 45 -3.43 -6.87 -0.46
C THR A 45 -3.22 -5.54 -1.17
N ASP A 46 -2.01 -5.31 -1.67
CA ASP A 46 -1.67 -4.09 -2.39
C ASP A 46 -2.59 -3.97 -3.60
N ASP A 47 -3.53 -3.01 -3.54
CA ASP A 47 -4.38 -2.76 -4.69
C ASP A 47 -3.50 -2.18 -5.82
N PRO A 48 -3.38 -2.86 -6.97
CA PRO A 48 -2.49 -2.43 -8.04
C PRO A 48 -2.85 -1.03 -8.58
N ARG A 49 -4.09 -0.55 -8.36
CA ARG A 49 -4.54 0.79 -8.75
C ARG A 49 -3.81 1.88 -7.96
N ILE A 50 -3.42 1.62 -6.71
CA ILE A 50 -2.72 2.60 -5.86
C ILE A 50 -1.35 2.90 -6.47
N ALA A 51 -0.55 1.87 -6.72
CA ALA A 51 0.78 2.02 -7.34
C ALA A 51 0.69 2.64 -8.74
N ALA A 52 -0.33 2.25 -9.52
CA ALA A 52 -0.57 2.80 -10.83
C ALA A 52 -0.89 4.31 -10.79
N LEU A 53 -1.79 4.75 -9.91
CA LEU A 53 -2.14 6.17 -9.73
C LEU A 53 -0.97 7.00 -9.20
N ALA A 54 -0.21 6.47 -8.24
CA ALA A 54 1.01 7.13 -7.76
C ALA A 54 2.01 7.36 -8.90
N GLY A 55 2.21 6.36 -9.76
CA GLY A 55 3.04 6.49 -10.96
C GLY A 55 2.49 7.50 -11.98
N ALA A 56 1.17 7.60 -12.11
CA ALA A 56 0.54 8.60 -12.98
C ALA A 56 0.72 10.03 -12.45
N ILE A 57 0.63 10.24 -11.13
CA ILE A 57 0.87 11.54 -10.50
C ILE A 57 2.31 12.00 -10.74
N GLN A 58 3.29 11.11 -10.50
CA GLN A 58 4.72 11.41 -10.71
C GLN A 58 5.03 11.84 -12.15
N LYS A 59 4.31 11.26 -13.12
CA LYS A 59 4.48 11.52 -14.55
C LYS A 59 3.49 12.55 -15.10
N GLN A 60 2.65 13.13 -14.24
CA GLN A 60 1.52 13.99 -14.62
C GLN A 60 0.71 13.41 -15.79
N SER A 61 0.43 12.10 -15.74
CA SER A 61 -0.24 11.37 -16.82
C SER A 61 -1.75 11.44 -16.69
N VAL A 62 -2.45 11.62 -17.81
CA VAL A 62 -3.92 11.59 -17.84
C VAL A 62 -4.41 10.17 -17.49
N VAL A 63 -5.36 10.07 -16.55
CA VAL A 63 -5.91 8.80 -16.09
C VAL A 63 -7.41 8.73 -16.38
N ARG A 64 -7.90 7.54 -16.76
CA ARG A 64 -9.32 7.24 -16.90
C ARG A 64 -9.75 6.28 -15.80
N LEU A 65 -10.64 6.76 -14.94
CA LEU A 65 -11.32 5.96 -13.93
C LEU A 65 -12.56 5.30 -14.53
N ARG A 66 -12.99 4.18 -13.93
CA ARG A 66 -14.14 3.39 -14.36
C ARG A 66 -14.07 3.05 -15.86
N PHE A 67 -12.88 2.73 -16.33
CA PHE A 67 -12.59 2.47 -17.74
C PHE A 67 -13.43 1.31 -18.28
N CYS A 68 -13.92 1.44 -19.52
CA CYS A 68 -14.87 0.52 -20.16
C CYS A 68 -16.25 0.46 -19.48
N THR A 69 -16.69 1.54 -18.81
CA THR A 69 -18.05 1.65 -18.28
C THR A 69 -18.73 2.91 -18.81
N PRO A 70 -20.07 3.01 -18.78
CA PRO A 70 -20.80 4.23 -19.18
C PRO A 70 -20.44 5.48 -18.36
N ASN A 71 -19.90 5.29 -17.15
CA ASN A 71 -19.54 6.36 -16.22
C ASN A 71 -18.02 6.61 -16.21
N GLU A 72 -17.31 6.28 -17.29
CA GLU A 72 -15.87 6.54 -17.44
C GLU A 72 -15.58 8.04 -17.22
N GLN A 73 -14.56 8.35 -16.41
CA GLN A 73 -14.15 9.72 -16.10
C GLN A 73 -12.66 9.89 -16.35
N SER A 74 -12.30 10.87 -17.17
CA SER A 74 -10.91 11.31 -17.31
C SER A 74 -10.57 12.28 -16.18
N ILE A 75 -9.42 12.06 -15.55
CA ILE A 75 -8.91 12.85 -14.42
C ILE A 75 -7.46 13.28 -14.67
N HIS A 76 -7.06 14.37 -14.01
CA HIS A 76 -5.68 14.84 -13.92
C HIS A 76 -5.20 14.67 -12.47
N PRO A 77 -4.71 13.47 -12.09
CA PRO A 77 -4.39 13.17 -10.70
C PRO A 77 -3.15 13.94 -10.25
N THR A 78 -3.26 14.67 -9.14
CA THR A 78 -2.14 15.46 -8.59
C THR A 78 -1.73 15.04 -7.18
N HIS A 79 -2.67 14.53 -6.38
CA HIS A 79 -2.43 14.12 -5.00
C HIS A 79 -3.21 12.85 -4.67
N MET A 80 -2.71 12.08 -3.71
CA MET A 80 -3.43 10.96 -3.10
C MET A 80 -3.40 11.12 -1.59
N GLU A 81 -4.48 10.74 -0.92
CA GLU A 81 -4.59 10.73 0.53
C GLU A 81 -5.07 9.35 1.00
N LEU A 82 -4.46 8.84 2.07
CA LEU A 82 -4.95 7.70 2.84
C LEU A 82 -5.48 8.20 4.16
N ARG A 83 -6.80 8.11 4.37
CA ARG A 83 -7.45 8.52 5.61
C ARG A 83 -8.48 7.48 6.02
N ASP A 84 -8.48 7.11 7.29
CA ASP A 84 -9.39 6.10 7.85
C ASP A 84 -9.37 4.76 7.07
N GLY A 85 -8.19 4.39 6.54
CA GLY A 85 -8.00 3.18 5.73
C GLY A 85 -8.57 3.25 4.31
N GLN A 86 -9.06 4.41 3.87
CA GLN A 86 -9.58 4.64 2.52
C GLN A 86 -8.64 5.53 1.74
N TRP A 87 -8.33 5.11 0.51
CA TRP A 87 -7.60 5.94 -0.43
C TRP A 87 -8.54 6.84 -1.21
N LYS A 88 -8.06 8.03 -1.55
CA LYS A 88 -8.71 8.92 -2.51
C LYS A 88 -7.68 9.67 -3.33
N VAL A 89 -8.09 10.10 -4.52
CA VAL A 89 -7.24 10.83 -5.47
C VAL A 89 -7.85 12.19 -5.76
N TRP A 90 -7.02 13.23 -5.80
CA TRP A 90 -7.44 14.58 -6.20
C TRP A 90 -7.38 14.71 -7.71
N ASP A 91 -8.49 15.11 -8.31
CA ASP A 91 -8.58 15.42 -9.73
C ASP A 91 -8.49 16.94 -9.96
N ALA A 92 -7.44 17.39 -10.63
CA ALA A 92 -7.27 18.80 -10.99
C ALA A 92 -8.24 19.28 -12.09
N LEU A 93 -8.95 18.39 -12.81
CA LEU A 93 -9.98 18.80 -13.77
C LEU A 93 -11.27 19.20 -13.10
N SER A 94 -11.73 18.41 -12.13
CA SER A 94 -12.97 18.65 -11.39
C SER A 94 -12.77 19.39 -10.07
N ASP A 95 -11.52 19.61 -9.66
CA ASP A 95 -11.13 20.25 -8.39
C ASP A 95 -11.73 19.55 -7.17
N GLY A 96 -11.60 18.22 -7.13
CA GLY A 96 -12.26 17.40 -6.11
C GLY A 96 -11.59 16.08 -5.81
N TRP A 97 -11.94 15.52 -4.65
CA TRP A 97 -11.53 14.18 -4.23
C TRP A 97 -12.44 13.11 -4.83
N ILE A 98 -11.83 12.01 -5.29
CA ILE A 98 -12.52 10.82 -5.76
C ILE A 98 -12.10 9.62 -4.91
N GLU A 99 -13.07 9.03 -4.22
CA GLU A 99 -12.88 7.90 -3.32
C GLU A 99 -12.51 6.62 -4.07
N MET A 100 -11.73 5.74 -3.43
CA MET A 100 -11.24 4.49 -4.04
C MET A 100 -12.34 3.54 -4.49
N CYS A 101 -13.50 3.56 -3.83
CA CYS A 101 -14.67 2.80 -4.25
C CYS A 101 -15.18 3.22 -5.64
N ASP A 102 -14.93 4.47 -6.03
CA ASP A 102 -15.39 5.05 -7.30
C ASP A 102 -14.35 4.94 -8.42
N TRP A 103 -13.14 4.46 -8.16
CA TRP A 103 -12.09 4.36 -9.19
C TRP A 103 -12.40 3.33 -10.27
N GLY A 104 -13.09 2.23 -9.91
CA GLY A 104 -13.32 1.10 -10.81
C GLY A 104 -12.02 0.58 -11.44
N ARG A 105 -12.07 0.26 -12.74
CA ARG A 105 -10.88 -0.06 -13.54
C ARG A 105 -10.15 1.23 -13.94
N VAL A 106 -8.83 1.24 -13.75
CA VAL A 106 -7.97 2.39 -14.04
C VAL A 106 -7.21 2.16 -15.35
N ASN A 107 -7.25 3.12 -16.27
CA ASN A 107 -6.42 3.14 -17.47
C ASN A 107 -5.53 4.40 -17.47
N ILE A 108 -4.22 4.21 -17.60
CA ILE A 108 -3.24 5.31 -17.58
C ILE A 108 -2.78 5.60 -19.01
N SER A 109 -2.99 6.84 -19.44
CA SER A 109 -2.50 7.29 -20.74
C SER A 109 -1.00 7.55 -20.71
N ARG A 110 -0.34 7.46 -21.87
CA ARG A 110 1.02 8.01 -22.06
C ARG A 110 1.02 9.54 -22.19
N LYS A 111 -0.14 10.17 -22.34
CA LYS A 111 -0.26 11.62 -22.46
C LYS A 111 -0.10 12.27 -21.09
N ALA A 112 0.80 13.24 -21.01
CA ALA A 112 0.90 14.11 -19.85
C ALA A 112 -0.11 15.27 -19.94
N PHE A 113 -0.59 15.75 -18.80
CA PHE A 113 -1.30 17.01 -18.66
C PHE A 113 -0.36 18.04 -18.03
N SER A 114 -0.49 19.32 -18.38
CA SER A 114 0.21 20.38 -17.65
C SER A 114 -0.68 20.85 -16.50
N SER A 115 -0.24 20.69 -15.24
CA SER A 115 -0.87 21.44 -14.15
C SER A 115 -0.49 22.92 -14.30
N ARG A 116 -1.48 23.81 -14.39
CA ARG A 116 -1.25 25.25 -14.21
C ARG A 116 -1.07 25.56 -12.74
#